data_AF-A0A8I2C4Z0-F1
#
_entry.id   AF-A0A8I2C4Z0-F1
#
_cell.length_a   1.000
_cell.length_b   1.000
_cell.length_c   1.000
_cell.angle_alpha   90.00
_cell.angle_beta   90.00
_cell.angle_gamma   90.00
#
_symmetry.space_group_name_H-M   'P 1'
#
loop_
_entity.id
_entity.type
_entity.pdbx_description
1 polymer ?
#
loop_
_entity_poly.entity_id
_entity_poly.type
_entity_poly.pdbx_seq_one_letter_code
_entity_poly.pdbx_strand_id
1 'polypeptide(L)'
;MKRTFLVVALAAAACTGAPLTVQAQEGVDKAAAAAFDNRMFAGPPGAKAYACFVRRYDENHLAQHPKQKVSAMKLLGSAEDPPEDKATNYSFRLGVTYRHRSGNFDSSGYCNHAIAAESGREIRFECGVDCEGGGITVGVSRDNRSAIARLGRIMVWNRNKPDDDAGEALFAGADDKIFRVDRVDLGECAEPVTDRKELAALRHK
;
A
#
# COMPACT_ATOMS: atom_id res chain seq x y z
N MET A 1 85.92 -15.57 14.63
CA MET A 1 85.23 -16.09 13.44
C MET A 1 83.94 -16.79 13.88
N LYS A 2 82.76 -16.21 13.60
CA LYS A 2 81.42 -16.84 13.66
C LYS A 2 80.40 -15.79 13.19
N ARG A 3 80.13 -15.75 11.89
CA ARG A 3 78.93 -16.29 11.20
C ARG A 3 77.63 -15.65 11.68
N THR A 4 77.29 -14.59 10.96
CA THR A 4 76.00 -13.90 10.84
C THR A 4 74.87 -14.88 10.54
N PHE A 5 73.76 -14.77 11.28
CA PHE A 5 72.45 -15.27 10.86
C PHE A 5 71.45 -14.13 10.96
N LEU A 6 70.99 -13.66 9.80
CA LEU A 6 69.79 -12.83 9.68
C LEU A 6 68.57 -13.76 9.84
N VAL A 7 67.71 -13.48 10.82
CA VAL A 7 66.37 -14.07 10.90
C VAL A 7 65.38 -13.06 10.34
N VAL A 8 64.81 -13.37 9.18
CA VAL A 8 63.66 -12.67 8.61
C VAL A 8 62.41 -13.26 9.28
N ALA A 9 61.70 -12.45 10.07
CA ALA A 9 60.38 -12.81 10.58
C ALA A 9 59.31 -12.16 9.70
N LEU A 10 58.52 -12.99 9.02
CA LEU A 10 57.36 -12.60 8.24
C LEU A 10 56.30 -11.95 9.14
N ALA A 11 55.89 -10.72 8.84
CA ALA A 11 54.68 -10.12 9.39
C ALA A 11 53.46 -10.72 8.67
N ALA A 12 52.70 -11.58 9.37
CA ALA A 12 51.40 -12.03 8.90
C ALA A 12 50.37 -10.90 9.11
N ALA A 13 49.97 -10.24 8.03
CA ALA A 13 48.86 -9.31 8.06
C ALA A 13 47.54 -10.10 8.21
N ALA A 14 46.97 -10.09 9.41
CA ALA A 14 45.64 -10.60 9.65
C ALA A 14 44.61 -9.66 9.01
N CYS A 15 44.11 -10.02 7.83
CA CYS A 15 42.90 -9.42 7.30
C CYS A 15 41.73 -9.85 8.18
N THR A 16 41.41 -9.04 9.19
CA THR A 16 40.15 -9.14 9.92
C THR A 16 39.03 -8.76 8.96
N GLY A 17 38.44 -9.77 8.31
CA GLY A 17 37.20 -9.61 7.57
C GLY A 17 36.13 -9.10 8.53
N ALA A 18 35.78 -7.81 8.42
CA ALA A 18 34.60 -7.30 9.06
C ALA A 18 33.41 -8.09 8.49
N PRO A 19 32.56 -8.74 9.30
CA PRO A 19 31.34 -9.30 8.78
C PRO A 19 30.53 -8.13 8.23
N LEU A 20 30.33 -8.11 6.91
CA LEU A 20 29.25 -7.37 6.31
C LEU A 20 27.97 -7.94 6.92
N THR A 21 27.48 -7.30 7.97
CA THR A 21 26.12 -7.50 8.44
C THR A 21 25.23 -7.05 7.30
N VAL A 22 24.78 -8.01 6.49
CA VAL A 22 23.55 -7.88 5.73
C VAL A 22 22.51 -7.53 6.78
N GLN A 23 22.15 -6.24 6.87
CA GLN A 23 21.01 -5.83 7.68
C GLN A 23 19.81 -6.50 7.02
N ALA A 24 19.44 -7.67 7.54
CA ALA A 24 18.13 -8.22 7.32
C ALA A 24 17.15 -7.10 7.65
N GLN A 25 16.32 -6.71 6.68
CA GLN A 25 15.19 -5.85 6.93
C GLN A 25 14.47 -6.43 8.15
N GLU A 26 14.55 -5.77 9.31
CA GLU A 26 13.83 -6.23 10.50
C GLU A 26 12.34 -6.22 10.13
N GLY A 27 11.81 -7.42 9.88
CA GLY A 27 10.40 -7.60 9.57
C GLY A 27 9.56 -7.01 10.69
N VAL A 28 8.40 -6.47 10.35
CA VAL A 28 7.43 -6.01 11.36
C VAL A 28 7.10 -7.20 12.26
N ASP A 29 7.33 -7.06 13.57
CA ASP A 29 7.00 -8.13 14.49
C ASP A 29 5.49 -8.39 14.53
N LYS A 30 5.10 -9.59 14.98
CA LYS A 30 3.69 -10.02 14.98
C LYS A 30 2.76 -9.09 15.77
N ALA A 31 3.23 -8.49 16.85
CA ALA A 31 2.40 -7.60 17.68
C ALA A 31 2.20 -6.26 16.99
N ALA A 32 3.24 -5.72 16.36
CA ALA A 32 3.18 -4.51 15.55
C ALA A 32 2.30 -4.68 14.31
N ALA A 33 2.36 -5.84 13.65
CA ALA A 33 1.48 -6.20 12.54
C ALA A 33 0.02 -6.28 13.00
N ALA A 34 -0.27 -7.03 14.06
CA ALA A 34 -1.63 -7.13 14.62
C ALA A 34 -2.19 -5.77 15.08
N ALA A 35 -1.35 -4.91 15.67
CA ALA A 35 -1.74 -3.55 16.03
C ALA A 35 -2.00 -2.67 14.81
N PHE A 36 -1.28 -2.89 13.70
CA PHE A 36 -1.59 -2.23 12.43
C PHE A 36 -2.93 -2.70 11.86
N ASP A 37 -3.19 -4.01 11.83
CA ASP A 37 -4.44 -4.58 11.33
C ASP A 37 -5.64 -4.08 12.15
N ASN A 38 -5.52 -4.08 13.48
CA ASN A 38 -6.54 -3.52 14.38
C ASN A 38 -6.87 -2.06 14.06
N ARG A 39 -5.86 -1.25 13.73
CA ARG A 39 -6.07 0.16 13.36
C ARG A 39 -6.66 0.30 11.96
N MET A 40 -6.24 -0.53 11.02
CA MET A 40 -6.73 -0.52 9.65
C MET A 40 -8.21 -0.92 9.58
N PHE A 41 -8.59 -2.00 10.26
CA PHE A 41 -9.92 -2.61 10.17
C PHE A 41 -10.84 -2.30 11.35
N ALA A 42 -10.44 -1.36 12.22
CA ALA A 42 -11.18 -1.00 13.45
C ALA A 42 -11.43 -2.19 14.40
N GLY A 43 -10.50 -3.14 14.41
CA GLY A 43 -10.53 -4.37 15.19
C GLY A 43 -9.79 -5.51 14.49
N PRO A 44 -9.64 -6.67 15.14
CA PRO A 44 -9.04 -7.85 14.51
C PRO A 44 -9.87 -8.26 13.28
N PRO A 45 -9.24 -8.52 12.11
CA PRO A 45 -9.96 -8.82 10.88
C PRO A 45 -10.94 -10.00 10.97
N GLY A 46 -10.56 -11.06 11.69
CA GLY A 46 -11.31 -12.32 11.75
C GLY A 46 -11.59 -12.87 10.36
N ALA A 47 -12.73 -13.56 10.19
CA ALA A 47 -13.09 -14.17 8.91
C ALA A 47 -13.17 -13.17 7.75
N LYS A 48 -13.70 -11.96 8.00
CA LYS A 48 -13.79 -10.90 6.99
C LYS A 48 -13.95 -9.50 7.59
N ALA A 49 -13.08 -8.58 7.18
CA ALA A 49 -13.14 -7.18 7.57
C ALA A 49 -12.90 -6.24 6.39
N TYR A 50 -13.42 -5.01 6.55
CA TYR A 50 -13.32 -3.95 5.55
C TYR A 50 -12.95 -2.62 6.20
N ALA A 51 -12.25 -1.79 5.43
CA ALA A 51 -11.95 -0.42 5.80
C ALA A 51 -12.16 0.48 4.59
N CYS A 52 -13.06 1.46 4.71
CA CYS A 52 -13.33 2.42 3.64
C CYS A 52 -12.71 3.77 3.96
N PHE A 53 -11.99 4.33 2.98
CA PHE A 53 -11.43 5.67 3.05
C PHE A 53 -11.75 6.44 1.78
N VAL A 54 -12.11 7.71 1.91
CA VAL A 54 -12.48 8.56 0.78
C VAL A 54 -11.85 9.94 0.92
N ARG A 55 -11.46 10.51 -0.22
CA ARG A 55 -11.14 11.92 -0.35
C ARG A 55 -11.85 12.50 -1.56
N ARG A 56 -12.44 13.67 -1.39
CA ARG A 56 -13.01 14.50 -2.46
C ARG A 56 -12.36 15.88 -2.35
N TYR A 57 -11.91 16.42 -3.48
CA TYR A 57 -11.30 17.74 -3.54
C TYR A 57 -12.29 18.71 -4.18
N ASP A 58 -12.49 19.85 -3.53
CA ASP A 58 -13.33 20.92 -4.07
C ASP A 58 -12.56 21.74 -5.12
N GLU A 59 -13.30 22.66 -5.75
CA GLU A 59 -12.74 23.53 -6.80
C GLU A 59 -11.61 24.42 -6.27
N ASN A 60 -11.69 24.88 -5.02
CA ASN A 60 -10.68 25.73 -4.41
C ASN A 60 -9.35 24.98 -4.22
N HIS A 61 -9.39 23.75 -3.72
CA HIS A 61 -8.22 22.89 -3.62
C HIS A 61 -7.63 22.63 -5.00
N LEU A 62 -8.46 22.24 -5.98
CA LEU A 62 -8.00 21.92 -7.33
C LEU A 62 -7.48 23.15 -8.10
N ALA A 63 -7.90 24.36 -7.74
CA ALA A 63 -7.32 25.60 -8.25
C ALA A 63 -5.93 25.86 -7.68
N GLN A 64 -5.69 25.52 -6.41
CA GLN A 64 -4.38 25.64 -5.74
C GLN A 64 -3.40 24.53 -6.16
N HIS A 65 -3.92 23.39 -6.65
CA HIS A 65 -3.15 22.24 -7.13
C HIS A 65 -3.38 22.00 -8.63
N PRO A 66 -2.86 22.86 -9.52
CA PRO A 66 -3.19 22.84 -10.94
C PRO A 66 -2.68 21.59 -11.67
N LYS A 67 -1.74 20.83 -11.10
CA LYS A 67 -1.22 19.58 -11.71
C LYS A 67 -1.94 18.35 -11.18
N GLN A 68 -2.90 18.51 -10.27
CA GLN A 68 -3.68 17.40 -9.72
C GLN A 68 -4.71 16.92 -10.74
N LYS A 69 -4.59 15.65 -11.12
CA LYS A 69 -5.51 14.97 -12.05
C LYS A 69 -6.69 14.38 -11.28
N VAL A 70 -6.46 13.85 -10.09
CA VAL A 70 -7.47 13.15 -9.29
C VAL A 70 -8.33 14.16 -8.52
N SER A 71 -9.63 14.18 -8.77
CA SER A 71 -10.61 15.02 -8.04
C SER A 71 -11.26 14.26 -6.87
N ALA A 72 -11.33 12.94 -6.95
CA ALA A 72 -11.77 12.09 -5.85
C ALA A 72 -11.07 10.73 -5.87
N MET A 73 -10.85 10.18 -4.67
CA MET A 73 -10.27 8.86 -4.45
C MET A 73 -11.11 8.11 -3.42
N LYS A 74 -11.42 6.84 -3.71
CA LYS A 74 -12.03 5.88 -2.79
C LYS A 74 -11.09 4.70 -2.64
N LEU A 75 -10.81 4.30 -1.42
CA LEU A 75 -9.96 3.17 -1.09
C LEU A 75 -10.71 2.23 -0.16
N LEU A 76 -11.02 1.04 -0.65
CA LEU A 76 -11.53 -0.06 0.15
C LEU A 76 -10.37 -1.03 0.39
N GLY A 77 -9.99 -1.23 1.65
CA GLY A 77 -9.16 -2.35 2.06
C GLY A 77 -10.04 -3.49 2.56
N SER A 78 -9.66 -4.72 2.26
CA SER A 78 -10.29 -5.94 2.77
C SER A 78 -9.26 -6.90 3.34
N ALA A 79 -9.68 -7.61 4.37
CA ALA A 79 -8.95 -8.71 4.97
C ALA A 79 -9.90 -9.91 5.08
N GLU A 80 -9.42 -11.09 4.71
CA GLU A 80 -10.19 -12.33 4.73
C GLU A 80 -9.30 -13.48 5.18
N ASP A 81 -9.81 -14.31 6.09
CA ASP A 81 -9.20 -15.58 6.47
C ASP A 81 -9.92 -16.70 5.71
N PRO A 82 -9.49 -17.05 4.47
CA PRO A 82 -10.19 -18.06 3.72
C PRO A 82 -9.99 -19.43 4.38
N PRO A 83 -11.00 -20.31 4.38
CA PRO A 83 -10.96 -21.60 5.09
C PRO A 83 -9.78 -22.51 4.69
N GLU A 84 -9.35 -22.41 3.43
CA GLU A 84 -8.26 -23.19 2.84
C GLU A 84 -6.85 -22.62 3.10
N ASP A 85 -6.71 -21.33 3.44
CA ASP A 85 -5.41 -20.73 3.73
C ASP A 85 -5.12 -20.66 5.23
N LYS A 86 -3.83 -20.66 5.56
CA LYS A 86 -3.35 -20.54 6.95
C LYS A 86 -3.01 -19.10 7.34
N ALA A 87 -3.30 -18.13 6.47
CA ALA A 87 -2.94 -16.73 6.65
C ALA A 87 -4.05 -15.81 6.13
N THR A 88 -4.15 -14.63 6.74
CA THR A 88 -5.07 -13.58 6.31
C THR A 88 -4.61 -13.03 4.96
N ASN A 89 -5.53 -13.02 4.00
CA ASN A 89 -5.33 -12.40 2.70
C ASN A 89 -5.81 -10.96 2.74
N TYR A 90 -4.97 -10.05 2.25
CA TYR A 90 -5.27 -8.63 2.15
C TYR A 90 -5.48 -8.25 0.70
N SER A 91 -6.50 -7.45 0.43
CA SER A 91 -6.79 -6.93 -0.90
C SER A 91 -7.27 -5.49 -0.83
N PHE A 92 -7.26 -4.83 -1.98
CA PHE A 92 -7.75 -3.48 -2.11
C PHE A 92 -8.60 -3.29 -3.37
N ARG A 93 -9.49 -2.32 -3.29
CA ARG A 93 -10.14 -1.70 -4.44
C ARG A 93 -9.94 -0.19 -4.35
N LEU A 94 -9.50 0.40 -5.45
CA LEU A 94 -9.27 1.82 -5.61
C LEU A 94 -10.28 2.35 -6.64
N GLY A 95 -11.06 3.36 -6.27
CA GLY A 95 -11.85 4.16 -7.19
C GLY A 95 -11.22 5.54 -7.38
N VAL A 96 -11.12 6.01 -8.62
CA VAL A 96 -10.54 7.30 -8.99
C VAL A 96 -11.52 8.04 -9.88
N THR A 97 -11.76 9.30 -9.54
CA THR A 97 -12.43 10.28 -10.41
C THR A 97 -11.40 11.30 -10.85
N TYR A 98 -11.36 11.57 -12.15
CA TYR A 98 -10.49 12.61 -12.72
C TYR A 98 -11.21 13.96 -12.77
N ARG A 99 -10.45 15.04 -12.61
CA ARG A 99 -10.96 16.41 -12.70
C ARG A 99 -11.51 16.75 -14.09
N HIS A 100 -10.76 16.40 -15.14
CA HIS A 100 -11.04 16.81 -16.52
C HIS A 100 -11.37 15.64 -17.44
N ARG A 101 -11.85 14.54 -16.88
CA ARG A 101 -12.21 13.35 -17.64
C ARG A 101 -13.39 12.65 -16.98
N SER A 102 -14.43 12.43 -17.77
CA SER A 102 -15.61 11.69 -17.34
C SER A 102 -15.33 10.19 -17.30
N GLY A 103 -16.00 9.51 -16.36
CA GLY A 103 -15.86 8.08 -16.12
C GLY A 103 -15.54 7.78 -14.67
N ASN A 104 -15.82 6.55 -14.27
CA ASN A 104 -15.41 6.01 -12.98
C ASN A 104 -14.30 5.01 -13.26
N PHE A 105 -13.11 5.32 -12.74
CA PHE A 105 -11.93 4.51 -12.97
C PHE A 105 -11.68 3.68 -11.72
N ASP A 106 -11.34 2.41 -11.89
CA ASP A 106 -10.97 1.57 -10.77
C ASP A 106 -9.77 0.70 -11.03
N SER A 107 -9.19 0.26 -9.92
CA SER A 107 -8.10 -0.68 -9.86
C SER A 107 -8.30 -1.57 -8.65
N SER A 108 -7.80 -2.78 -8.71
CA SER A 108 -7.87 -3.72 -7.58
C SER A 108 -6.72 -4.70 -7.64
N GLY A 109 -6.44 -5.30 -6.49
CA GLY A 109 -5.43 -6.35 -6.39
C GLY A 109 -5.21 -6.75 -4.95
N TYR A 110 -4.03 -7.29 -4.69
CA TYR A 110 -3.67 -7.87 -3.40
C TYR A 110 -2.65 -6.99 -2.68
N CYS A 111 -2.65 -7.08 -1.36
CA CYS A 111 -1.67 -6.41 -0.52
C CYS A 111 -0.80 -7.44 0.20
N ASN A 112 0.47 -7.08 0.37
CA ASN A 112 1.34 -7.76 1.31
C ASN A 112 0.83 -7.60 2.75
N HIS A 113 1.31 -8.48 3.62
CA HIS A 113 1.20 -8.26 5.07
C HIS A 113 1.88 -6.95 5.47
N ALA A 114 1.57 -6.45 6.67
CA ALA A 114 2.13 -5.21 7.18
C ALA A 114 3.66 -5.16 7.08
N ILE A 115 4.20 -4.17 6.37
CA ILE A 115 5.64 -3.94 6.22
C ILE A 115 6.06 -2.64 6.88
N ALA A 116 7.31 -2.59 7.35
CA ALA A 116 7.93 -1.36 7.80
C ALA A 116 8.35 -0.56 6.56
N ALA A 117 8.00 0.73 6.52
CA ALA A 117 8.58 1.65 5.56
C ALA A 117 10.09 1.73 5.77
N GLU A 118 10.85 2.00 4.71
CA GLU A 118 12.33 2.06 4.74
C GLU A 118 12.89 2.99 5.82
N SER A 119 12.16 4.05 6.17
CA SER A 119 12.55 4.97 7.25
C SER A 119 12.33 4.42 8.68
N GLY A 120 11.72 3.24 8.84
CA GLY A 120 11.35 2.63 10.13
C GLY A 120 10.23 3.35 10.89
N ARG A 121 9.73 4.49 10.40
CA ARG A 121 8.78 5.37 11.12
C ARG A 121 7.31 5.07 10.86
N GLU A 122 7.00 4.17 9.93
CA GLU A 122 5.65 3.87 9.50
C GLU A 122 5.51 2.39 9.16
N ILE A 123 4.40 1.79 9.56
CA ILE A 123 3.95 0.49 9.09
C ILE A 123 2.86 0.74 8.06
N ARG A 124 2.92 0.02 6.94
CA ARG A 124 2.00 0.19 5.81
C ARG A 124 1.75 -1.14 5.11
N PHE A 125 0.66 -1.21 4.36
CA PHE A 125 0.51 -2.20 3.29
C PHE A 125 1.19 -1.73 2.03
N GLU A 126 1.67 -2.71 1.26
CA GLU A 126 2.08 -2.55 -0.13
C GLU A 126 1.10 -3.35 -0.98
N CYS A 127 0.35 -2.65 -1.83
CA CYS A 127 -0.76 -3.19 -2.57
C CYS A 127 -0.48 -3.09 -4.06
N GLY A 128 -0.46 -4.23 -4.74
CA GLY A 128 -0.09 -4.37 -6.14
C GLY A 128 -1.26 -4.82 -6.99
N VAL A 129 -1.23 -4.41 -8.25
CA VAL A 129 -2.08 -4.92 -9.33
C VAL A 129 -1.29 -5.95 -10.10
N ASP A 130 -1.93 -7.06 -10.43
CA ASP A 130 -1.30 -8.16 -11.16
C ASP A 130 -0.75 -7.73 -12.53
N CYS A 131 0.15 -8.54 -13.09
CA CYS A 131 0.72 -8.35 -14.43
C CYS A 131 1.39 -6.98 -14.63
N GLU A 132 2.22 -6.54 -13.67
CA GLU A 132 2.94 -5.26 -13.71
C GLU A 132 2.01 -4.03 -13.75
N GLY A 133 0.80 -4.18 -13.20
CA GLY A 133 -0.16 -3.08 -13.09
C GLY A 133 0.28 -1.98 -12.12
N GLY A 134 1.39 -2.15 -11.40
CA GLY A 134 1.89 -1.19 -10.41
C GLY A 134 1.13 -1.31 -9.09
N GLY A 135 0.99 -0.22 -8.34
CA GLY A 135 0.38 -0.29 -7.02
C GLY A 135 0.41 0.99 -6.21
N ILE A 136 -0.06 0.87 -4.97
CA ILE A 136 -0.05 1.90 -3.94
C ILE A 136 0.47 1.34 -2.64
N THR A 137 0.97 2.21 -1.76
CA THR A 137 1.22 1.83 -0.37
C THR A 137 0.26 2.57 0.54
N VAL A 138 -0.24 1.91 1.57
CA VAL A 138 -1.32 2.40 2.43
C VAL A 138 -0.88 2.33 3.88
N GLY A 139 -0.62 3.49 4.48
CA GLY A 139 -0.42 3.61 5.94
C GLY A 139 -1.66 4.21 6.60
N VAL A 140 -1.88 3.92 7.88
CA VAL A 140 -3.01 4.47 8.66
C VAL A 140 -2.51 5.48 9.67
N SER A 141 -3.21 6.60 9.81
CA SER A 141 -2.90 7.63 10.79
C SER A 141 -2.97 7.09 12.21
N ARG A 142 -2.22 7.71 13.13
CA ARG A 142 -2.15 7.26 14.55
C ARG A 142 -3.50 7.35 15.27
N ASP A 143 -4.34 8.27 14.86
CA ASP A 143 -5.70 8.46 15.38
C ASP A 143 -6.74 7.57 14.67
N ASN A 144 -6.32 6.73 13.72
CA ASN A 144 -7.15 5.79 12.96
C ASN A 144 -8.23 6.42 12.08
N ARG A 145 -8.27 7.75 11.95
CA ARG A 145 -9.30 8.48 11.21
C ARG A 145 -8.99 8.69 9.73
N SER A 146 -7.77 8.40 9.29
CA SER A 146 -7.37 8.57 7.89
C SER A 146 -6.30 7.56 7.50
N ALA A 147 -6.13 7.37 6.19
CA ALA A 147 -5.00 6.66 5.62
C ALA A 147 -4.21 7.57 4.68
N ILE A 148 -2.93 7.27 4.54
CA ILE A 148 -2.03 7.90 3.57
C ILE A 148 -1.77 6.87 2.46
N ALA A 149 -2.43 7.09 1.32
CA ALA A 149 -2.19 6.34 0.10
C ALA A 149 -1.09 7.01 -0.70
N ARG A 150 0.03 6.31 -0.91
CA ARG A 150 1.15 6.80 -1.72
C ARG A 150 1.17 6.05 -3.03
N LEU A 151 1.11 6.81 -4.11
CA LEU A 151 1.10 6.31 -5.46
C LEU A 151 2.51 6.40 -6.06
N GLY A 152 2.90 5.35 -6.81
CA GLY A 152 3.99 5.42 -7.78
C GLY A 152 3.44 5.42 -9.21
N ARG A 153 2.88 4.28 -9.60
CA ARG A 153 2.13 4.08 -10.84
C ARG A 153 1.10 3.00 -10.56
N ILE A 154 -0.13 3.16 -11.01
CA ILE A 154 -1.14 2.10 -10.93
C ILE A 154 -2.00 2.09 -12.21
N MET A 155 -2.28 0.90 -12.73
CA MET A 155 -3.22 0.72 -13.83
C MET A 155 -4.65 0.91 -13.33
N VAL A 156 -5.44 1.67 -14.07
CA VAL A 156 -6.86 1.92 -13.81
C VAL A 156 -7.66 1.65 -15.08
N TRP A 157 -8.87 1.11 -14.90
CA TRP A 157 -9.79 0.77 -15.97
C TRP A 157 -11.08 1.56 -15.82
N ASN A 158 -11.69 1.94 -16.95
CA ASN A 158 -12.97 2.62 -16.92
C ASN A 158 -14.09 1.60 -16.73
N ARG A 159 -14.74 1.60 -15.56
CA ARG A 159 -15.82 0.65 -15.24
C ARG A 159 -16.96 0.67 -16.24
N ASN A 160 -17.22 1.83 -16.84
CA ASN A 160 -18.31 2.00 -17.78
C ASN A 160 -18.00 1.41 -19.17
N LYS A 161 -16.78 0.94 -19.39
CA LYS A 161 -16.30 0.33 -20.63
C LYS A 161 -15.47 -0.93 -20.33
N PRO A 162 -16.09 -1.99 -19.78
CA PRO A 162 -15.37 -3.20 -19.34
C PRO A 162 -14.77 -4.00 -20.51
N ASP A 163 -15.33 -3.87 -21.71
CA ASP A 163 -14.83 -4.53 -22.93
C ASP A 163 -13.70 -3.75 -23.63
N ASP A 164 -13.34 -2.58 -23.09
CA ASP A 164 -12.22 -1.78 -23.58
C ASP A 164 -10.97 -2.20 -22.79
N ASP A 165 -10.16 -3.08 -23.37
CA ASP A 165 -8.90 -3.58 -22.79
C ASP A 165 -7.86 -2.46 -22.54
N ALA A 166 -8.15 -1.22 -22.95
CA ALA A 166 -7.32 -0.05 -22.71
C ALA A 166 -7.39 0.40 -21.24
N GLY A 167 -6.79 -0.39 -20.35
CA GLY A 167 -6.33 0.09 -19.06
C GLY A 167 -5.31 1.20 -19.26
N GLU A 168 -5.31 2.20 -18.39
CA GLU A 168 -4.32 3.28 -18.42
C GLU A 168 -3.56 3.38 -17.11
N ALA A 169 -2.37 3.98 -17.15
CA ALA A 169 -1.59 4.19 -15.95
C ALA A 169 -1.86 5.56 -15.32
N LEU A 170 -2.35 5.56 -14.08
CA LEU A 170 -2.28 6.70 -13.19
C LEU A 170 -0.87 6.78 -12.58
N PHE A 171 -0.08 7.74 -13.06
CA PHE A 171 1.25 8.02 -12.51
C PHE A 171 1.20 9.05 -11.38
N ALA A 172 2.09 8.85 -10.41
CA ALA A 172 2.43 9.85 -9.42
C ALA A 172 2.89 11.15 -10.11
N GLY A 173 2.13 12.21 -9.89
CA GLY A 173 2.47 13.57 -10.32
C GLY A 173 2.99 14.42 -9.17
N ALA A 174 3.27 15.69 -9.45
CA ALA A 174 3.61 16.66 -8.40
C ALA A 174 2.50 16.77 -7.33
N ASP A 175 1.24 16.72 -7.77
CA ASP A 175 0.05 16.83 -6.90
C ASP A 175 -0.70 15.49 -6.72
N ASP A 176 -0.29 14.41 -7.40
CA ASP A 176 -0.96 13.09 -7.36
C ASP A 176 -0.06 11.99 -6.80
N LYS A 177 0.87 12.32 -5.87
CA LYS A 177 1.80 11.33 -5.29
C LYS A 177 1.33 10.78 -3.95
N ILE A 178 0.69 11.62 -3.14
CA ILE A 178 0.31 11.29 -1.76
C ILE A 178 -1.09 11.79 -1.51
N PHE A 179 -1.99 10.89 -1.15
CA PHE A 179 -3.37 11.18 -0.85
C PHE A 179 -3.64 10.89 0.62
N ARG A 180 -4.06 11.91 1.37
CA ARG A 180 -4.71 11.69 2.65
C ARG A 180 -6.19 11.39 2.37
N VAL A 181 -6.61 10.17 2.67
CA VAL A 181 -8.00 9.72 2.54
C VAL A 181 -8.62 9.55 3.92
N ASP A 182 -9.82 10.07 4.11
CA ASP A 182 -10.51 10.10 5.39
C ASP A 182 -11.32 8.81 5.57
N ARG A 183 -11.28 8.18 6.75
CA ARG A 183 -12.10 7.00 7.05
C ARG A 183 -13.57 7.40 7.05
N VAL A 184 -14.40 6.61 6.37
CA VAL A 184 -15.84 6.83 6.25
C VAL A 184 -16.59 5.50 6.35
N ASP A 185 -17.93 5.56 6.39
CA ASP A 185 -18.78 4.38 6.36
C ASP A 185 -18.57 3.55 5.09
N LEU A 186 -18.74 2.23 5.22
CA LEU A 186 -18.46 1.27 4.15
C LEU A 186 -19.28 1.52 2.87
N GLY A 187 -20.50 2.05 3.01
CA GLY A 187 -21.37 2.42 1.90
C GLY A 187 -20.75 3.42 0.91
N GLU A 188 -19.84 4.28 1.36
CA GLU A 188 -19.15 5.25 0.49
C GLU A 188 -18.20 4.56 -0.51
N CYS A 189 -17.70 3.37 -0.18
CA CYS A 189 -16.86 2.52 -1.02
C CYS A 189 -17.64 1.41 -1.75
N ALA A 190 -18.97 1.40 -1.70
CA ALA A 190 -19.77 0.38 -2.37
C ALA A 190 -19.65 0.44 -3.91
N GLU A 191 -19.46 1.63 -4.46
CA GLU A 191 -19.41 1.86 -5.91
C GLU A 191 -18.31 1.06 -6.64
N PRO A 192 -17.03 1.03 -6.21
CA PRO A 192 -15.98 0.21 -6.84
C PRO A 192 -16.11 -1.31 -6.65
N VAL A 193 -17.13 -1.80 -5.93
CA VAL A 193 -17.31 -3.24 -5.68
C VAL A 193 -18.21 -3.85 -6.76
N THR A 194 -17.67 -4.81 -7.49
CA THR A 194 -18.38 -5.51 -8.59
C THR A 194 -19.02 -6.83 -8.18
N ASP A 195 -18.50 -7.50 -7.14
CA ASP A 195 -19.09 -8.73 -6.63
C ASP A 195 -20.37 -8.45 -5.82
N ARG A 196 -21.45 -9.18 -6.11
CA ARG A 196 -22.76 -8.92 -5.50
C ARG A 196 -22.82 -9.29 -4.01
N LYS A 197 -22.08 -10.32 -3.59
CA LYS A 197 -22.06 -10.75 -2.19
C LYS A 197 -21.25 -9.77 -1.35
N GLU A 198 -20.10 -9.34 -1.86
CA GLU A 198 -19.27 -8.30 -1.27
C GLU A 198 -20.06 -6.98 -1.15
N LEU A 199 -20.76 -6.58 -2.21
CA LEU A 199 -21.59 -5.38 -2.21
C LEU A 199 -22.72 -5.43 -1.18
N ALA A 200 -23.38 -6.59 -1.04
CA ALA A 200 -24.40 -6.78 -0.01
C ALA A 200 -23.79 -6.64 1.39
N ALA A 201 -22.63 -7.24 1.64
CA ALA A 201 -21.93 -7.16 2.92
C ALA A 201 -21.57 -5.71 3.31
N LEU A 202 -21.16 -4.88 2.35
CA LEU A 202 -20.85 -3.46 2.59
C LEU A 202 -22.08 -2.59 2.90
N ARG A 203 -23.28 -3.00 2.47
CA ARG A 203 -24.53 -2.26 2.67
C ARG A 203 -25.24 -2.60 3.99
N HIS A 204 -24.89 -3.74 4.59
CA HIS A 204 -25.54 -4.28 5.80
C HIS A 204 -24.68 -4.15 7.06
N LYS A 205 -23.49 -3.55 6.97
CA LYS A 205 -22.61 -3.20 8.09
C LYS A 205 -22.65 -1.70 8.33
#